data_AF-A0A955G5G7-F1
#
_entry.id   AF-A0A955G5G7-F1
#
_cell.length_a   1.000
_cell.length_b   1.000
_cell.length_c   1.000
_cell.angle_alpha   90.00
_cell.angle_beta   90.00
_cell.angle_gamma   90.00
#
_symmetry.space_group_name_H-M   'P 1'
#
loop_
_entity.id
_entity.type
_entity.pdbx_description
1 polymer ?
#
loop_
_entity_poly.entity_id
_entity_poly.type
_entity_poly.pdbx_seq_one_letter_code
_entity_poly.pdbx_strand_id
1 'polypeptide(L)'
;MLRRTLRAGFALPTVVIVGTVLFAVMVVTLGSAASVRTVLDTQYYEALARDAAESGIKHAEACLDDATFKGGAVSITPATNCAGVVQSGGSAYIINQSSGAPRYRTTYTARMTQATAESKIVVVDGTTQLVQTSTGVSWKDYTKRSHLQATNKIDPVGDRASKRNWYFGNNGRLDFGANGNAMPVALAPPGGMAFSIEEGSTVVNDTYRNLQCFSNGLTVWD
;
A
#
# COMPACT_ATOMS: atom_id res chain seq x y z
N MET A 1 -35.10 -72.53 52.64
CA MET A 1 -35.33 -71.11 52.32
C MET A 1 -34.08 -70.55 51.65
N LEU A 2 -34.11 -70.24 50.36
CA LEU A 2 -33.05 -69.46 49.70
C LEU A 2 -33.71 -68.54 48.67
N ARG A 3 -33.96 -67.28 49.06
CA ARG A 3 -34.39 -66.22 48.15
C ARG A 3 -33.16 -65.66 47.44
N ARG A 4 -32.93 -66.06 46.19
CA ARG A 4 -32.00 -65.37 45.30
C ARG A 4 -32.62 -64.04 44.86
N THR A 5 -31.99 -62.95 45.24
CA THR A 5 -32.32 -61.58 44.86
C THR A 5 -32.10 -61.38 43.36
N LEU A 6 -33.17 -61.18 42.60
CA LEU A 6 -33.13 -60.65 41.24
C LEU A 6 -32.85 -59.13 41.32
N ARG A 7 -31.58 -58.76 41.30
CA ARG A 7 -31.12 -57.37 41.09
C ARG A 7 -29.97 -57.37 40.07
N ALA A 8 -30.27 -57.67 38.81
CA ALA A 8 -29.26 -57.61 37.73
C ALA A 8 -29.87 -57.32 36.33
N GLY A 9 -31.09 -56.76 36.25
CA GLY A 9 -31.76 -56.50 34.97
C GLY A 9 -31.57 -55.08 34.38
N PHE A 10 -31.02 -54.14 35.15
CA PHE A 10 -30.99 -52.71 34.78
C PHE A 10 -29.60 -52.17 34.43
N ALA A 11 -28.52 -52.94 34.62
CA ALA A 11 -27.16 -52.46 34.36
C ALA A 11 -26.80 -52.46 32.86
N LEU A 12 -27.25 -53.45 32.09
CA LEU A 12 -26.90 -53.56 30.68
C LEU A 12 -27.45 -52.41 29.82
N PRO A 13 -28.74 -52.01 29.92
CA PRO A 13 -29.28 -50.92 29.10
C PRO A 13 -28.72 -49.56 29.50
N THR A 14 -28.44 -49.35 30.79
CA THR A 14 -27.92 -48.07 31.30
C THR A 14 -26.48 -47.83 30.88
N VAL A 15 -25.63 -48.86 30.87
CA VAL A 15 -24.25 -48.74 30.36
C VAL A 15 -24.24 -48.42 28.86
N VAL A 16 -25.15 -49.02 28.08
CA VAL A 16 -25.28 -48.72 26.64
C VAL A 16 -25.73 -47.28 26.41
N ILE A 17 -26.73 -46.80 27.14
CA ILE A 17 -27.23 -45.41 27.01
C ILE A 17 -26.16 -44.39 27.44
N VAL A 18 -25.47 -44.63 28.55
CA VAL A 18 -24.39 -43.73 28.99
C VAL A 18 -23.23 -43.73 28.00
N GLY A 19 -22.87 -44.90 27.45
CA GLY A 19 -21.85 -45.02 26.42
C GLY A 19 -22.19 -44.25 25.14
N THR A 20 -23.43 -44.33 24.65
CA THR A 20 -23.84 -43.59 23.45
C THR A 20 -23.90 -42.09 23.68
N VAL A 21 -24.36 -41.63 24.85
CA VAL A 21 -24.37 -40.21 25.21
C VAL A 21 -22.95 -39.67 25.31
N LEU A 22 -22.03 -40.38 25.97
CA LEU A 22 -20.62 -39.97 26.06
C LEU A 22 -19.94 -39.93 24.68
N PHE A 23 -20.22 -40.90 23.82
CA PHE A 23 -19.73 -40.91 22.44
C PHE A 23 -20.27 -39.70 21.65
N ALA A 24 -21.57 -39.41 21.78
CA ALA A 24 -22.18 -38.25 21.13
C ALA A 24 -21.53 -36.92 21.58
N VAL A 25 -21.27 -36.76 22.88
CA VAL A 25 -20.57 -35.57 23.40
C VAL A 25 -19.14 -35.46 22.86
N MET A 26 -18.42 -36.59 22.77
CA MET A 26 -17.07 -36.60 22.20
C MET A 26 -17.08 -36.17 20.73
N VAL A 27 -18.02 -36.65 19.91
CA VAL A 27 -18.14 -36.23 18.50
C VAL A 27 -18.41 -34.72 18.39
N VAL A 28 -19.31 -34.17 19.21
CA VAL A 28 -19.63 -32.73 19.20
C VAL A 28 -18.41 -31.88 19.59
N THR A 29 -17.66 -32.30 20.62
CA THR A 29 -16.45 -31.58 21.06
C THR A 29 -15.33 -31.64 20.02
N LEU A 30 -15.09 -32.79 19.38
CA LEU A 30 -14.14 -32.88 18.26
C LEU A 30 -14.56 -32.02 17.07
N GLY A 31 -15.86 -32.00 16.74
CA GLY A 31 -16.39 -31.14 15.68
C GLY A 31 -16.12 -29.65 15.93
N SER A 32 -16.24 -29.24 17.20
CA SER A 32 -15.96 -27.87 17.64
C SER A 32 -14.46 -27.54 17.59
N ALA A 33 -13.59 -28.47 17.97
CA ALA A 33 -12.14 -28.28 17.87
C ALA A 33 -11.66 -28.18 16.41
N ALA A 34 -12.28 -28.95 15.51
CA ALA A 34 -11.96 -28.90 14.08
C ALA A 34 -12.36 -27.57 13.44
N SER A 35 -13.50 -27.00 13.80
CA SER A 35 -13.93 -25.70 13.28
C SER A 35 -13.08 -24.54 13.78
N VAL A 36 -12.58 -24.60 15.02
CA VAL A 36 -11.66 -23.56 15.53
C VAL A 36 -10.35 -23.55 14.75
N ARG A 37 -9.80 -24.72 14.39
CA ARG A 37 -8.55 -24.80 13.60
C ARG A 37 -8.69 -24.15 12.24
N THR A 38 -9.78 -24.41 11.52
CA THR A 38 -9.97 -23.83 10.17
C THR A 38 -10.15 -22.31 10.21
N VAL A 39 -10.76 -21.79 11.28
CA VAL A 39 -10.88 -20.34 11.52
C VAL A 39 -9.52 -19.73 11.81
N LEU A 40 -8.71 -20.36 12.68
CA LEU A 40 -7.36 -19.87 13.00
C LEU A 40 -6.44 -19.87 11.77
N ASP A 41 -6.46 -20.93 10.97
CA ASP A 41 -5.70 -20.99 9.72
C ASP A 41 -6.12 -19.87 8.77
N THR A 42 -7.43 -19.62 8.65
CA THR A 42 -7.96 -18.54 7.82
C THR A 42 -7.51 -17.17 8.33
N GLN A 43 -7.59 -16.91 9.63
CA GLN A 43 -7.11 -15.67 10.22
C GLN A 43 -5.60 -15.48 10.01
N TYR A 44 -4.82 -16.55 10.11
CA TYR A 44 -3.37 -16.52 9.86
C TYR A 44 -3.05 -16.12 8.42
N TYR A 45 -3.67 -16.73 7.41
CA TYR A 45 -3.41 -16.38 6.02
C TYR A 45 -3.96 -15.00 5.63
N GLU A 46 -5.07 -14.57 6.25
CA GLU A 46 -5.56 -13.20 6.11
C GLU A 46 -4.62 -12.16 6.73
N ALA A 47 -4.01 -12.46 7.87
CA ALA A 47 -2.99 -11.62 8.48
C ALA A 47 -1.76 -11.52 7.58
N LEU A 48 -1.27 -12.64 7.02
CA LEU A 48 -0.18 -12.64 6.05
C LEU A 48 -0.49 -11.78 4.80
N ALA A 49 -1.72 -11.86 4.29
CA ALA A 49 -2.14 -11.04 3.14
C ALA A 49 -2.19 -9.54 3.50
N ARG A 50 -2.58 -9.21 4.74
CA ARG A 50 -2.55 -7.85 5.26
C ARG A 50 -1.11 -7.33 5.40
N ASP A 51 -0.22 -8.11 6.01
CA ASP A 51 1.19 -7.74 6.19
C ASP A 51 1.88 -7.53 4.82
N ALA A 52 1.50 -8.32 3.83
CA ALA A 52 1.97 -8.14 2.45
C ALA A 52 1.46 -6.83 1.83
N ALA A 53 0.20 -6.48 2.07
CA ALA A 53 -0.35 -5.20 1.62
C ALA A 53 0.34 -4.02 2.33
N GLU A 54 0.59 -4.11 3.64
CA GLU A 54 1.32 -3.10 4.40
C GLU A 54 2.77 -2.95 3.91
N SER A 55 3.44 -4.05 3.56
CA SER A 55 4.76 -4.03 2.93
C SER A 55 4.74 -3.34 1.56
N GLY A 56 3.71 -3.62 0.75
CA GLY A 56 3.53 -2.95 -0.54
C GLY A 56 3.21 -1.46 -0.41
N ILE A 57 2.49 -1.05 0.64
CA ILE A 57 2.27 0.37 0.96
C ILE A 57 3.61 1.05 1.30
N LYS A 58 4.49 0.40 2.06
CA LYS A 58 5.81 0.95 2.39
C LYS A 58 6.75 1.06 1.19
N HIS A 59 6.75 0.07 0.30
CA HIS A 59 7.49 0.20 -0.95
C HIS A 59 6.88 1.31 -1.83
N ALA A 60 5.56 1.39 -1.90
CA ALA A 60 4.90 2.46 -2.65
C ALA A 60 5.23 3.86 -2.09
N GLU A 61 5.23 4.03 -0.77
CA GLU A 61 5.64 5.27 -0.10
C GLU A 61 7.06 5.67 -0.50
N ALA A 62 8.03 4.74 -0.42
CA ALA A 62 9.40 5.00 -0.88
C ALA A 62 9.49 5.39 -2.36
N CYS A 63 8.64 4.80 -3.21
CA CYS A 63 8.58 5.14 -4.63
C CYS A 63 7.89 6.46 -4.92
N LEU A 64 7.03 6.97 -4.03
CA LEU A 64 6.45 8.30 -4.18
C LEU A 64 7.48 9.40 -3.89
N ASP A 65 8.44 9.11 -3.01
CA ASP A 65 9.56 10.01 -2.67
C ASP A 65 10.73 9.93 -3.67
N ASP A 66 10.75 8.93 -4.55
CA ASP A 66 11.82 8.72 -5.52
C ASP A 66 11.66 9.64 -6.75
N ALA A 67 12.73 10.39 -7.09
CA ALA A 67 12.78 11.28 -8.25
C ALA A 67 12.64 10.55 -9.61
N THR A 68 12.82 9.24 -9.64
CA THR A 68 12.63 8.41 -10.85
C THR A 68 11.16 8.10 -11.13
N PHE A 69 10.26 8.34 -10.18
CA PHE A 69 8.83 8.20 -10.40
C PHE A 69 8.32 9.36 -11.29
N LYS A 70 8.17 9.07 -12.58
CA LYS A 70 7.81 10.07 -13.61
C LYS A 70 6.31 10.36 -13.75
N GLY A 71 5.49 9.94 -12.78
CA GLY A 71 4.04 10.04 -12.88
C GLY A 71 3.43 9.01 -13.84
N GLY A 72 2.09 8.86 -13.78
CA GLY A 72 1.35 7.89 -14.58
C GLY A 72 0.97 6.58 -13.86
N ALA A 73 0.25 5.71 -14.58
CA ALA A 73 -0.22 4.44 -14.05
C ALA A 73 0.90 3.38 -14.08
N VAL A 74 1.44 3.04 -12.91
CA VAL A 74 2.54 2.06 -12.76
C VAL A 74 2.11 0.97 -11.79
N SER A 75 2.47 -0.28 -12.09
CA SER A 75 2.29 -1.41 -11.19
C SER A 75 3.62 -1.84 -10.60
N ILE A 76 3.71 -1.86 -9.28
CA ILE A 76 4.89 -2.24 -8.50
C ILE A 76 4.59 -3.56 -7.79
N THR A 77 5.55 -4.47 -7.84
CA THR A 77 5.56 -5.78 -7.19
C THR A 77 6.87 -5.92 -6.38
N PRO A 78 7.04 -6.97 -5.55
CA PRO A 78 8.29 -7.19 -4.83
C PRO A 78 9.54 -7.27 -5.72
N ALA A 79 9.39 -7.66 -6.99
CA ALA A 79 10.50 -7.82 -7.93
C ALA A 79 10.78 -6.58 -8.79
N THR A 80 9.97 -5.53 -8.71
CA THR A 80 10.10 -4.35 -9.60
C THR A 80 10.65 -3.15 -8.85
N ASN A 81 11.32 -2.24 -9.55
CA ASN A 81 11.65 -0.91 -9.05
C ASN A 81 10.45 0.06 -9.14
N CYS A 82 10.66 1.32 -8.75
CA CYS A 82 9.64 2.38 -8.78
C CYS A 82 9.15 2.77 -10.18
N ALA A 83 9.85 2.35 -11.24
CA ALA A 83 9.40 2.49 -12.62
C ALA A 83 8.56 1.28 -13.10
N GLY A 84 8.29 0.30 -12.23
CA GLY A 84 7.59 -0.94 -12.60
C GLY A 84 8.45 -1.92 -13.39
N VAL A 85 9.78 -1.72 -13.45
CA VAL A 85 10.71 -2.58 -14.18
C VAL A 85 11.22 -3.69 -13.28
N VAL A 86 11.01 -4.94 -13.70
CA VAL A 86 11.49 -6.14 -12.98
C VAL A 86 13.01 -6.12 -12.89
N GLN A 87 13.53 -6.24 -11.67
CA GLN A 87 14.95 -6.29 -11.39
C GLN A 87 15.46 -7.73 -11.48
N SER A 88 16.63 -7.91 -12.11
CA SER A 88 17.27 -9.23 -12.19
C SER A 88 17.60 -9.75 -10.79
N GLY A 89 17.21 -10.99 -10.50
CA GLY A 89 17.36 -11.59 -9.17
C GLY A 89 16.29 -11.18 -8.14
N GLY A 90 15.33 -10.32 -8.50
CA GLY A 90 14.20 -9.96 -7.65
C GLY A 90 13.22 -11.13 -7.47
N SER A 91 12.83 -11.41 -6.22
CA SER A 91 11.79 -12.41 -5.93
C SER A 91 10.40 -11.85 -6.22
N ALA A 92 9.55 -12.61 -6.91
CA ALA A 92 8.15 -12.25 -7.13
C ALA A 92 7.28 -12.36 -5.86
N TYR A 93 7.82 -12.97 -4.80
CA TYR A 93 7.13 -13.24 -3.54
C TYR A 93 7.95 -12.73 -2.36
N ILE A 94 7.28 -12.15 -1.36
CA ILE A 94 7.89 -11.77 -0.08
C ILE A 94 8.21 -13.03 0.73
N ILE A 95 7.26 -13.97 0.74
CA ILE A 95 7.41 -15.27 1.38
C ILE A 95 7.08 -16.33 0.35
N ASN A 96 7.95 -17.32 0.21
CA ASN A 96 7.74 -18.46 -0.67
C ASN A 96 8.05 -19.75 0.10
N GLN A 97 7.03 -20.27 0.80
CA GLN A 97 7.14 -21.48 1.58
C GLN A 97 6.99 -22.71 0.68
N SER A 98 8.12 -23.24 0.24
CA SER A 98 8.21 -24.41 -0.62
C SER A 98 8.36 -25.74 0.15
N SER A 99 8.65 -25.68 1.45
CA SER A 99 8.79 -26.85 2.33
C SER A 99 7.68 -26.90 3.39
N GLY A 100 7.11 -28.08 3.61
CA GLY A 100 6.00 -28.29 4.54
C GLY A 100 4.63 -28.32 3.85
N ALA A 101 3.61 -28.80 4.58
CA ALA A 101 2.23 -28.84 4.12
C ALA A 101 1.35 -28.07 5.11
N PRO A 102 0.56 -27.08 4.66
CA PRO A 102 0.40 -26.63 3.26
C PRO A 102 1.53 -25.70 2.78
N ARG A 103 1.85 -25.74 1.47
CA ARG A 103 2.74 -24.75 0.82
C ARG A 103 1.98 -23.45 0.61
N TYR A 104 2.63 -22.32 0.83
CA TYR A 104 2.02 -21.01 0.59
C TYR A 104 3.04 -19.99 0.08
N ARG A 105 2.53 -19.00 -0.65
CA ARG A 105 3.33 -17.89 -1.16
C ARG A 105 2.59 -16.58 -0.98
N THR A 106 3.32 -15.53 -0.64
CA THR A 106 2.76 -14.23 -0.32
C THR A 106 3.41 -13.17 -1.18
N THR A 107 2.61 -12.31 -1.80
CA THR A 107 3.06 -11.23 -2.67
C THR A 107 2.13 -10.02 -2.53
N TYR A 108 2.49 -8.91 -3.18
CA TYR A 108 1.58 -7.78 -3.35
C TYR A 108 1.67 -7.24 -4.77
N THR A 109 0.65 -6.49 -5.15
CA THR A 109 0.67 -5.65 -6.35
C THR A 109 0.17 -4.27 -5.97
N ALA A 110 1.06 -3.29 -6.01
CA ALA A 110 0.76 -1.89 -5.77
C ALA A 110 0.53 -1.20 -7.12
N ARG A 111 -0.69 -0.72 -7.34
CA ARG A 111 -1.06 0.05 -8.53
C ARG A 111 -1.10 1.51 -8.14
N MET A 112 -0.17 2.27 -8.68
CA MET A 112 -0.12 3.71 -8.55
C MET A 112 -0.89 4.31 -9.71
N THR A 113 -1.79 5.23 -9.42
CA THR A 113 -2.51 6.01 -10.41
C THR A 113 -2.43 7.48 -10.03
N GLN A 114 -2.09 8.32 -11.00
CA GLN A 114 -2.22 9.75 -10.84
C GLN A 114 -3.69 10.13 -11.00
N ALA A 115 -4.34 10.54 -9.91
CA ALA A 115 -5.75 10.94 -9.96
C ALA A 115 -5.87 12.40 -10.44
N THR A 116 -4.91 13.25 -10.08
CA THR A 116 -4.72 14.62 -10.57
C THR A 116 -3.22 14.95 -10.58
N ALA A 117 -2.82 16.11 -11.14
CA ALA A 117 -1.44 16.59 -11.04
C ALA A 117 -0.91 16.58 -9.58
N GLU A 118 -1.76 16.99 -8.64
CA GLU A 118 -1.45 17.18 -7.23
C GLU A 118 -1.74 15.97 -6.33
N SER A 119 -2.43 14.94 -6.84
CA SER A 119 -2.84 13.78 -6.04
C SER A 119 -2.49 12.45 -6.70
N LYS A 120 -1.74 11.65 -5.94
CA LYS A 120 -1.33 10.29 -6.31
C LYS A 120 -2.09 9.32 -5.40
N ILE A 121 -2.77 8.36 -6.02
CA ILE A 121 -3.48 7.30 -5.33
C ILE A 121 -2.72 6.00 -5.56
N VAL A 122 -2.49 5.25 -4.51
CA VAL A 122 -1.92 3.90 -4.57
C VAL A 122 -2.93 2.93 -4.01
N VAL A 123 -3.23 1.90 -4.79
CA VAL A 123 -4.03 0.75 -4.35
C VAL A 123 -3.10 -0.45 -4.27
N VAL A 124 -2.97 -1.03 -3.09
CA VAL A 124 -2.11 -2.20 -2.87
C VAL A 124 -2.97 -3.40 -2.55
N ASP A 125 -2.91 -4.41 -3.42
CA ASP A 125 -3.51 -5.72 -3.18
C ASP A 125 -2.42 -6.66 -2.65
N GLY A 126 -2.47 -7.03 -1.38
CA GLY A 126 -1.63 -8.08 -0.78
C GLY A 126 -2.33 -9.43 -0.87
N THR A 127 -1.64 -10.46 -1.34
CA THR A 127 -2.22 -11.78 -1.61
C THR A 127 -1.36 -12.89 -1.02
N THR A 128 -1.99 -13.79 -0.27
CA THR A 128 -1.42 -15.06 0.18
C THR A 128 -2.14 -16.20 -0.52
N GLN A 129 -1.39 -17.03 -1.23
CA GLN A 129 -1.90 -18.16 -2.02
C GLN A 129 -1.46 -19.47 -1.38
N LEU A 130 -2.42 -20.36 -1.10
CA LEU A 130 -2.15 -21.73 -0.73
C LEU A 130 -1.96 -22.56 -2.00
N VAL A 131 -0.85 -23.28 -2.05
CA VAL A 131 -0.36 -23.95 -3.25
C VAL A 131 -0.44 -25.46 -3.07
N GLN A 132 -0.89 -26.16 -4.11
CA GLN A 132 -0.88 -27.62 -4.11
C GLN A 132 0.57 -28.13 -4.16
N THR A 133 0.87 -29.13 -3.34
CA THR A 133 2.20 -29.74 -3.30
C THR A 133 2.57 -30.48 -4.58
N SER A 134 1.59 -31.05 -5.27
CA SER A 134 1.78 -31.82 -6.50
C SER A 134 1.96 -30.96 -7.75
N THR A 135 1.18 -29.90 -7.92
CA THR A 135 1.10 -29.13 -9.17
C THR A 135 1.72 -27.73 -9.07
N GLY A 136 1.94 -27.19 -7.86
CA GLY A 136 2.42 -25.82 -7.71
C GLY A 136 1.36 -24.75 -8.04
N VAL A 137 0.10 -25.16 -8.25
CA VAL A 137 -1.03 -24.28 -8.57
C VAL A 137 -1.71 -23.82 -7.28
N SER A 138 -2.15 -22.56 -7.25
CA SER A 138 -2.94 -22.05 -6.12
C SER A 138 -4.33 -22.66 -6.12
N TRP A 139 -4.79 -23.13 -4.97
CA TRP A 139 -6.14 -23.68 -4.79
C TRP A 139 -7.00 -22.83 -3.86
N LYS A 140 -6.40 -21.88 -3.14
CA LYS A 140 -7.10 -20.89 -2.32
C LYS A 140 -6.24 -19.63 -2.15
N ASP A 141 -6.88 -18.49 -2.37
CA ASP A 141 -6.22 -17.18 -2.29
C ASP A 141 -6.91 -16.31 -1.25
N TYR A 142 -6.09 -15.62 -0.45
CA TYR A 142 -6.52 -14.63 0.53
C TYR A 142 -5.97 -13.28 0.09
N THR A 143 -6.86 -12.32 -0.17
CA THR A 143 -6.47 -10.98 -0.66
C THR A 143 -6.96 -9.91 0.30
N LYS A 144 -6.07 -8.98 0.65
CA LYS A 144 -6.40 -7.77 1.42
C LYS A 144 -5.96 -6.56 0.62
N ARG A 145 -6.85 -5.57 0.53
CA ARG A 145 -6.61 -4.31 -0.19
C ARG A 145 -6.35 -3.19 0.80
N SER A 146 -5.31 -2.42 0.52
CA SER A 146 -4.95 -1.20 1.24
C SER A 146 -4.87 -0.02 0.26
N HIS A 147 -5.12 1.17 0.78
CA HIS A 147 -5.10 2.41 0.01
C HIS A 147 -4.14 3.39 0.66
N LEU A 148 -3.34 4.08 -0.16
CA LEU A 148 -2.54 5.22 0.23
C LEU A 148 -2.89 6.37 -0.70
N GLN A 149 -3.10 7.56 -0.14
CA GLN A 149 -3.27 8.78 -0.92
C GLN A 149 -2.20 9.76 -0.49
N ALA A 150 -1.39 10.20 -1.45
CA ALA A 150 -0.46 11.28 -1.28
C ALA A 150 -1.00 12.50 -2.03
N THR A 151 -1.20 13.59 -1.29
CA THR A 151 -1.51 14.90 -1.86
C THR A 151 -0.28 15.76 -1.65
N ASN A 152 0.23 16.37 -2.71
CA ASN A 152 1.22 17.43 -2.57
C ASN A 152 0.52 18.60 -1.86
N LYS A 153 0.79 18.77 -0.57
CA LYS A 153 0.48 20.03 0.10
C LYS A 153 1.63 20.98 -0.17
N ILE A 154 1.32 22.12 -0.78
CA ILE A 154 2.21 23.29 -0.78
C ILE A 154 2.60 23.54 0.68
N ASP A 155 3.88 23.37 1.01
CA ASP A 155 4.37 23.60 2.37
C ASP A 155 4.40 25.12 2.61
N PRO A 156 3.54 25.68 3.49
CA PRO A 156 3.50 27.12 3.71
C PRO A 156 4.77 27.67 4.39
N VAL A 157 5.65 26.79 4.89
CA VAL A 157 6.91 27.13 5.55
C VAL A 157 8.10 26.94 4.61
N GLY A 158 8.13 25.84 3.84
CA GLY A 158 9.18 25.49 2.88
C GLY A 158 9.04 26.12 1.49
N ASP A 159 7.82 26.10 0.93
CA ASP A 159 7.49 26.64 -0.42
C ASP A 159 7.02 28.10 -0.35
N ARG A 160 7.56 28.88 0.60
CA ARG A 160 7.37 30.32 0.55
C ARG A 160 8.00 30.82 -0.75
N ALA A 161 7.17 31.46 -1.58
CA ALA A 161 7.64 32.19 -2.75
C ALA A 161 8.90 32.96 -2.39
N SER A 162 9.96 32.75 -3.18
CA SER A 162 11.29 33.28 -2.97
C SER A 162 11.16 34.70 -2.48
N LYS A 163 11.65 34.96 -1.25
CA LYS A 163 11.60 36.32 -0.72
C LYS A 163 12.40 37.30 -1.59
N ARG A 164 13.19 36.79 -2.54
CA ARG A 164 14.15 37.55 -3.33
C ARG A 164 13.58 38.03 -4.66
N ASN A 165 13.04 37.18 -5.53
CA ASN A 165 12.67 37.60 -6.89
C ASN A 165 11.20 37.33 -7.19
N TRP A 166 10.47 38.37 -7.59
CA TRP A 166 9.09 38.25 -8.07
C TRP A 166 9.03 38.72 -9.53
N TYR A 167 8.28 37.98 -10.35
CA TYR A 167 8.09 38.25 -11.77
C TYR A 167 6.60 38.44 -12.07
N PHE A 168 6.28 39.48 -12.85
CA PHE A 168 4.93 39.82 -13.27
C PHE A 168 4.97 40.31 -14.72
N GLY A 169 4.10 39.78 -15.57
CA GLY A 169 4.05 40.31 -16.94
C GLY A 169 5.26 39.92 -17.78
N ASN A 170 5.39 40.59 -18.91
CA ASN A 170 6.48 40.40 -19.87
C ASN A 170 7.83 41.00 -19.37
N ASN A 171 7.77 42.02 -18.51
CA ASN A 171 8.95 42.82 -18.12
C ASN A 171 8.98 43.24 -16.65
N GLY A 172 7.94 42.96 -15.87
CA GLY A 172 7.87 43.36 -14.47
C GLY A 172 8.66 42.37 -13.63
N ARG A 173 9.73 42.83 -12.99
CA ARG A 173 10.42 42.01 -11.99
C ARG A 173 11.02 42.85 -10.88
N LEU A 174 10.91 42.34 -9.68
CA LEU A 174 11.36 42.99 -8.46
C LEU A 174 12.32 42.06 -7.71
N ASP A 175 13.53 42.54 -7.43
CA ASP A 175 14.51 41.88 -6.56
C ASP A 175 14.54 42.56 -5.20
N PHE A 176 14.13 41.83 -4.17
CA PHE A 176 14.10 42.21 -2.77
C PHE A 176 15.42 41.87 -2.04
N GLY A 177 16.49 41.57 -2.79
CA GLY A 177 17.83 41.27 -2.27
C GLY A 177 17.96 39.83 -1.75
N ALA A 178 19.20 39.41 -1.47
CA ALA A 178 19.55 38.01 -1.14
C ALA A 178 18.69 37.35 -0.04
N ASN A 179 18.13 38.16 0.87
CA ASN A 179 17.31 37.71 2.00
C ASN A 179 15.86 38.22 1.94
N GLY A 180 15.48 38.96 0.88
CA GLY A 180 14.13 39.49 0.69
C GLY A 180 13.71 40.65 1.60
N ASN A 181 14.68 41.30 2.23
CA ASN A 181 14.46 42.42 3.15
C ASN A 181 14.94 43.76 2.56
N ALA A 182 15.44 43.77 1.33
CA ALA A 182 15.87 44.99 0.66
C ALA A 182 14.68 45.67 -0.04
N MET A 183 14.79 46.98 -0.25
CA MET A 183 13.86 47.70 -1.11
C MET A 183 13.89 47.07 -2.52
N PRO A 184 12.74 46.77 -3.12
CA PRO A 184 12.70 46.06 -4.40
C PRO A 184 13.36 46.88 -5.50
N VAL A 185 14.31 46.26 -6.22
CA VAL A 185 15.00 46.86 -7.37
C VAL A 185 14.53 46.18 -8.65
N ALA A 186 14.25 46.98 -9.69
CA ALA A 186 13.95 46.46 -11.01
C ALA A 186 15.21 45.83 -11.63
N LEU A 187 15.13 44.58 -12.07
CA LEU A 187 16.23 43.92 -12.79
C LEU A 187 15.92 43.85 -14.32
N ALA A 188 16.90 43.58 -15.21
CA ALA A 188 16.70 43.34 -16.67
C ALA A 188 16.68 41.85 -17.16
N PRO A 189 15.65 41.37 -17.91
CA PRO A 189 15.28 39.95 -18.13
C PRO A 189 16.45 38.97 -18.30
N PRO A 190 16.36 37.71 -17.79
CA PRO A 190 17.43 36.73 -18.01
C PRO A 190 17.49 36.44 -19.51
N GLY A 191 18.66 36.64 -20.13
CA GLY A 191 18.83 36.40 -21.55
C GLY A 191 18.51 34.95 -21.92
N GLY A 192 17.64 34.75 -22.91
CA GLY A 192 17.43 33.44 -23.55
C GLY A 192 16.09 32.75 -23.32
N MET A 193 15.13 33.35 -22.60
CA MET A 193 13.80 32.77 -22.41
C MET A 193 12.74 33.56 -23.22
N ALA A 194 12.11 32.90 -24.20
CA ALA A 194 11.05 33.50 -25.01
C ALA A 194 9.73 33.48 -24.22
N PHE A 195 9.38 34.59 -23.57
CA PHE A 195 8.10 34.75 -22.89
C PHE A 195 7.03 35.18 -23.92
N SER A 196 5.90 34.46 -23.99
CA SER A 196 4.80 34.83 -24.89
C SER A 196 3.96 35.98 -24.31
N ILE A 197 3.35 36.72 -25.23
CA ILE A 197 2.79 38.07 -25.08
C ILE A 197 1.38 38.14 -24.47
N GLU A 198 0.75 37.00 -24.16
CA GLU A 198 -0.72 36.97 -24.06
C GLU A 198 -1.29 37.18 -22.66
N GLU A 199 -0.61 36.82 -21.58
CA GLU A 199 -0.93 37.25 -20.22
C GLU A 199 0.33 37.04 -19.38
N GLY A 200 0.58 37.90 -18.40
CA GLY A 200 1.88 37.95 -17.73
C GLY A 200 2.37 36.61 -17.18
N SER A 201 3.68 36.37 -17.27
CA SER A 201 4.26 35.19 -16.64
C SER A 201 4.47 35.41 -15.15
N THR A 202 4.02 34.48 -14.31
CA THR A 202 4.33 34.43 -12.88
C THR A 202 5.28 33.28 -12.64
N VAL A 203 6.38 33.54 -11.93
CA VAL A 203 7.37 32.51 -11.59
C VAL A 203 7.57 32.52 -10.08
N VAL A 204 7.38 31.37 -9.45
CA VAL A 204 7.62 31.16 -8.03
C VAL A 204 8.80 30.21 -7.89
N ASN A 205 9.84 30.66 -7.19
CA ASN A 205 10.96 29.81 -6.80
C ASN A 205 10.95 29.62 -5.28
N ASP A 206 11.60 28.59 -4.77
CA ASP A 206 11.82 28.44 -3.33
C ASP A 206 13.01 29.32 -2.84
N THR A 207 13.36 29.16 -1.56
CA THR A 207 14.51 29.85 -0.94
C THR A 207 15.86 29.37 -1.52
N TYR A 208 15.90 28.17 -2.10
CA TYR A 208 17.06 27.57 -2.74
C TYR A 208 17.16 27.85 -4.24
N ARG A 209 16.23 28.63 -4.80
CA ARG A 209 16.10 29.00 -6.22
C ARG A 209 15.63 27.86 -7.14
N ASN A 210 15.07 26.79 -6.59
CA ASN A 210 14.39 25.80 -7.43
C ASN A 210 13.06 26.39 -7.90
N LEU A 211 12.72 26.12 -9.17
CA LEU A 211 11.42 26.51 -9.73
C LEU A 211 10.34 25.67 -9.06
N GLN A 212 9.36 26.33 -8.46
CA GLN A 212 8.23 25.70 -7.76
C GLN A 212 6.96 25.75 -8.60
N CYS A 213 6.76 26.83 -9.35
CA CYS A 213 5.81 26.85 -10.43
C CYS A 213 6.12 28.00 -11.39
N PHE A 214 5.71 27.84 -12.65
CA PHE A 214 5.59 28.93 -13.59
C PHE A 214 4.21 28.93 -14.23
N SER A 215 3.69 30.12 -14.50
CA SER A 215 2.49 30.29 -15.29
C SER A 215 2.75 31.35 -16.35
N ASN A 216 2.13 31.20 -17.51
CA ASN A 216 2.09 32.22 -18.56
C ASN A 216 0.71 32.92 -18.62
N GLY A 217 -0.03 32.93 -17.51
CA GLY A 217 -1.38 33.47 -17.43
C GLY A 217 -2.49 32.54 -17.95
N LEU A 218 -2.16 31.65 -18.90
CA LEU A 218 -3.12 30.70 -19.50
C LEU A 218 -3.00 29.28 -18.94
N THR A 219 -1.80 28.88 -18.54
CA THR A 219 -1.51 27.55 -18.02
C THR A 219 -0.54 27.68 -16.86
N VAL A 220 -0.71 26.83 -15.87
CA VAL A 220 0.20 26.70 -14.72
C VAL A 220 0.95 25.39 -14.90
N TRP A 221 2.25 25.46 -14.76
CA TRP A 221 3.16 24.34 -14.78
C TRP A 221 3.90 24.32 -13.44
N ASP A 222 3.79 23.23 -12.73
CA ASP A 222 4.48 22.91 -11.48
C ASP A 222 5.73 22.04 -11.75
#